data_AF-A0A9Q0IIL2-F1
#
_entry.id   AF-A0A9Q0IIL2-F1
#
_cell.length_a   1.000
_cell.length_b   1.000
_cell.length_c   1.000
_cell.angle_alpha   90.00
_cell.angle_beta   90.00
_cell.angle_gamma   90.00
#
_symmetry.space_group_name_H-M   'P 1'
#
loop_
_entity.id
_entity.type
_entity.pdbx_description
1 polymer ?
#
loop_
_entity_poly.entity_id
_entity_poly.type
_entity_poly.pdbx_seq_one_letter_code
_entity_poly.pdbx_strand_id
1 'polypeptide(L)'
;MAARGRGRGRSNLTFSIEAVGFGKGESLPPSILQPTPLFPPMEHKPVPLATGEEAEYMQALKQEFRGAMKSLPFYIRPAAPKTDVERYSDKYHSGEPADNTGVDCLKNCVSESESPKRTGTDYIMSYFDNGEEFGADSDENIDEAVY
;
A
#
# COMPACT_ATOMS: atom_id res chain seq x y z
N MET A 1 -48.65 -8.63 -53.76
CA MET A 1 -48.25 -9.66 -52.78
C MET A 1 -48.05 -8.99 -51.42
N ALA A 2 -48.95 -9.27 -50.47
CA ALA A 2 -48.96 -8.65 -49.16
C ALA A 2 -47.94 -9.31 -48.22
N ALA A 3 -46.95 -8.54 -47.75
CA ALA A 3 -46.03 -8.98 -46.72
C ALA A 3 -46.73 -8.92 -45.35
N ARG A 4 -47.12 -10.10 -44.89
CA ARG A 4 -47.80 -10.43 -43.65
C ARG A 4 -46.91 -10.06 -42.45
N GLY A 5 -47.44 -9.24 -41.54
CA GLY A 5 -46.75 -8.68 -40.39
C GLY A 5 -46.19 -9.74 -39.42
N ARG A 6 -44.98 -9.49 -38.92
CA ARG A 6 -44.42 -10.16 -37.74
C ARG A 6 -44.69 -9.30 -36.51
N GLY A 7 -45.86 -9.45 -35.91
CA GLY A 7 -46.20 -8.86 -34.62
C GLY A 7 -45.32 -9.47 -33.52
N ARG A 8 -44.37 -8.70 -33.00
CA ARG A 8 -43.64 -9.02 -31.77
C ARG A 8 -44.55 -8.75 -30.57
N GLY A 9 -44.43 -9.61 -29.56
CA GLY A 9 -45.45 -9.91 -28.56
C GLY A 9 -46.05 -8.70 -27.82
N ARG A 10 -47.37 -8.73 -27.69
CA ARG A 10 -48.12 -7.93 -26.70
C ARG A 10 -47.66 -8.37 -25.31
N SER A 11 -47.05 -7.46 -24.55
CA SER A 11 -46.70 -7.69 -23.15
C SER A 11 -47.97 -7.83 -22.32
N ASN A 12 -48.28 -9.05 -21.86
CA ASN A 12 -49.40 -9.30 -20.96
C ASN A 12 -49.02 -8.82 -19.55
N LEU A 13 -49.22 -7.53 -19.27
CA LEU A 13 -49.15 -6.98 -17.91
C LEU A 13 -50.42 -7.38 -17.15
N THR A 14 -50.30 -7.71 -15.87
CA THR A 14 -51.42 -8.10 -14.99
C THR A 14 -52.29 -6.92 -14.54
N PHE A 15 -51.93 -5.70 -14.92
CA PHE A 15 -52.63 -4.46 -14.57
C PHE A 15 -52.91 -3.61 -15.82
N SER A 16 -53.89 -2.71 -15.73
CA SER A 16 -54.27 -1.79 -16.81
C SER A 16 -53.24 -0.69 -17.01
N ILE A 17 -52.60 -0.66 -18.18
CA ILE A 17 -51.55 0.31 -18.53
C ILE A 17 -52.07 1.76 -18.63
N GLU A 18 -53.34 1.93 -18.99
CA GLU A 18 -54.03 3.21 -19.08
C GLU A 18 -54.20 3.89 -17.70
N ALA A 19 -54.37 3.10 -16.63
CA ALA A 19 -54.45 3.62 -15.26
C ALA A 19 -53.11 4.15 -14.74
N VAL A 20 -51.99 3.70 -15.34
CA VAL A 20 -50.64 4.18 -15.06
C VAL A 20 -50.31 5.43 -15.89
N GLY A 21 -51.16 5.78 -16.86
CA GLY A 21 -51.03 6.98 -17.69
C GLY A 21 -50.42 6.75 -19.08
N PHE A 22 -50.26 5.50 -19.53
CA PHE A 22 -49.85 5.21 -20.91
C PHE A 22 -51.08 5.01 -21.80
N GLY A 23 -51.21 5.84 -22.83
CA GLY A 23 -52.23 5.74 -23.86
C GLY A 23 -52.04 4.54 -24.79
N LYS A 24 -53.11 4.15 -25.49
CA LYS A 24 -53.06 3.08 -26.50
C LYS A 24 -52.07 3.44 -27.60
N GLY A 25 -51.02 2.62 -27.76
CA GLY A 25 -49.99 2.82 -28.78
C GLY A 25 -48.88 3.80 -28.38
N GLU A 26 -48.90 4.33 -27.16
CA GLU A 26 -47.83 5.17 -26.64
C GLU A 26 -46.58 4.31 -26.32
N SER A 27 -45.39 4.86 -26.58
CA SER A 27 -44.15 4.12 -26.44
C SER A 27 -43.84 3.90 -24.96
N LEU A 28 -43.87 2.64 -24.55
CA LEU A 28 -43.41 2.23 -23.22
C LEU A 28 -41.91 2.51 -23.07
N PRO A 29 -41.44 2.75 -21.84
CA PRO A 29 -40.02 2.94 -21.58
C PRO A 29 -39.23 1.76 -22.15
N PRO A 30 -38.07 2.01 -22.76
CA PRO A 30 -37.26 0.95 -23.35
C PRO A 30 -36.85 -0.07 -22.29
N SER A 31 -36.83 -1.35 -22.67
CA SER A 31 -36.34 -2.40 -21.78
C SER A 31 -34.85 -2.20 -21.51
N ILE A 32 -34.47 -2.07 -20.25
CA ILE A 32 -33.08 -1.93 -19.82
C ILE A 32 -32.39 -3.29 -19.97
N LEU A 33 -31.40 -3.39 -20.88
CA LEU A 33 -30.70 -4.65 -21.20
C LEU A 33 -29.48 -4.92 -20.30
N GLN A 34 -28.93 -3.87 -19.68
CA GLN A 34 -27.76 -3.93 -18.82
C GLN A 34 -27.99 -3.02 -17.61
N PRO A 35 -27.51 -3.40 -16.42
CA PRO A 35 -27.62 -2.54 -15.25
C PRO A 35 -26.89 -1.22 -15.51
N THR A 36 -27.41 -0.14 -14.93
CA THR A 36 -26.73 1.15 -14.95
C THR A 36 -25.32 1.01 -14.39
N PRO A 37 -24.32 1.71 -14.97
CA PRO A 37 -22.96 1.62 -14.48
C PRO A 37 -22.88 2.07 -13.02
N LEU A 38 -21.95 1.50 -12.26
CA LEU A 38 -21.72 1.83 -10.84
C LEU A 38 -21.45 3.32 -10.62
N PHE A 39 -20.78 3.96 -11.60
CA PHE A 39 -20.47 5.38 -11.59
C PHE A 39 -21.08 6.05 -12.82
N PRO A 40 -22.24 6.72 -12.69
CA PRO A 40 -22.79 7.50 -13.79
C PRO A 40 -21.85 8.68 -14.12
N PRO A 41 -21.70 9.04 -15.41
CA PRO A 41 -20.89 10.20 -15.79
C PRO A 41 -21.48 11.48 -15.18
N MET A 42 -20.62 12.34 -14.63
CA MET A 42 -20.99 13.61 -14.03
C MET A 42 -20.80 14.76 -15.04
N GLU A 43 -21.78 15.66 -15.11
CA GLU A 43 -21.72 16.88 -15.94
C GLU A 43 -20.79 17.95 -15.35
N HIS A 44 -20.65 18.00 -14.02
CA HIS A 44 -19.85 19.01 -13.32
C HIS A 44 -18.71 18.36 -12.53
N LYS A 45 -17.52 18.97 -12.59
CA LYS A 45 -16.36 18.55 -11.82
C LYS A 45 -16.29 19.29 -10.48
N PRO A 46 -15.70 18.69 -9.43
CA PRO A 46 -15.49 19.39 -8.16
C PRO A 46 -14.58 20.61 -8.36
N VAL A 47 -14.74 21.59 -7.47
CA VAL A 47 -13.94 22.83 -7.47
C VAL A 47 -12.45 22.49 -7.28
N PRO A 48 -11.54 23.09 -8.07
CA PRO A 48 -10.10 22.91 -7.88
C PRO A 48 -9.64 23.32 -6.48
N LEU A 49 -8.58 22.69 -5.98
CA LEU A 49 -8.01 23.02 -4.68
C LEU A 49 -7.42 24.43 -4.67
N ALA A 50 -7.50 25.08 -3.51
CA ALA A 50 -6.82 26.36 -3.30
C ALA A 50 -5.31 26.16 -3.38
N THR A 51 -4.64 26.99 -4.17
CA THR A 51 -3.19 26.97 -4.36
C THR A 51 -2.54 28.19 -3.70
N GLY A 52 -1.35 28.02 -3.12
CA GLY A 52 -0.59 29.11 -2.52
C GLY A 52 0.11 28.69 -1.22
N GLU A 53 1.13 29.46 -0.83
CA GLU A 53 2.01 29.17 0.31
C GLU A 53 1.24 29.05 1.64
N GLU A 54 0.23 29.89 1.86
CA GLU A 54 -0.61 29.84 3.08
C GLU A 54 -1.37 28.50 3.19
N ALA A 55 -1.96 28.03 2.09
CA ALA A 55 -2.72 26.77 2.06
C ALA A 55 -1.79 25.56 2.29
N GLU A 56 -0.59 25.61 1.70
CA GLU A 56 0.45 24.58 1.88
C GLU A 56 0.96 24.54 3.32
N TYR A 57 1.18 25.70 3.94
CA TYR A 57 1.57 25.79 5.35
C TYR A 57 0.52 25.17 6.27
N MET A 58 -0.74 25.56 6.10
CA MET A 58 -1.84 25.03 6.90
C MET A 58 -2.03 23.51 6.69
N GLN A 59 -1.77 23.00 5.49
CA GLN A 59 -1.77 21.57 5.20
C GLN A 59 -0.62 20.84 5.92
N ALA A 60 0.61 21.37 5.86
CA ALA A 60 1.76 20.80 6.56
C ALA A 60 1.50 20.76 8.08
N LEU A 61 1.05 21.88 8.65
CA LEU A 61 0.70 21.97 10.06
C LEU A 61 -0.38 20.97 10.46
N LYS A 62 -1.42 20.81 9.62
CA LYS A 62 -2.47 19.80 9.83
C LYS A 62 -1.89 18.38 9.83
N GLN A 63 -0.93 18.08 8.96
CA GLN A 63 -0.29 16.77 8.90
C GLN A 63 0.53 16.49 10.17
N GLU A 64 1.35 17.45 10.61
CA GLU A 64 2.14 17.36 11.83
C GLU A 64 1.25 17.20 13.08
N PHE A 65 0.18 17.99 13.15
CA PHE A 65 -0.76 17.95 14.26
C PHE A 65 -1.39 16.57 14.45
N ARG A 66 -1.65 15.82 13.36
CA ARG A 66 -2.14 14.43 13.45
C ARG A 66 -1.13 13.50 14.12
N GLY A 67 0.16 13.73 13.92
CA GLY A 67 1.23 12.97 14.58
C GLY A 67 1.33 13.33 16.05
N ALA A 68 1.39 14.63 16.34
CA ALA A 68 1.46 15.16 17.71
C ALA A 68 0.25 14.72 18.56
N MET A 69 -0.96 14.73 18.00
CA MET A 69 -2.15 14.29 18.73
C MET A 69 -2.10 12.83 19.18
N LYS A 70 -1.39 11.96 18.45
CA LYS A 70 -1.27 10.53 18.80
C LYS A 70 -0.26 10.28 19.91
N SER A 71 0.69 11.19 20.13
CA SER A 71 1.64 11.10 21.25
C SER A 71 1.12 11.76 22.53
N LEU A 72 0.06 12.57 22.44
CA LEU A 72 -0.55 13.17 23.62
C LEU A 72 -1.16 12.11 24.55
N PRO A 73 -1.15 12.36 25.87
CA PRO A 73 -1.73 11.44 26.86
C PRO A 73 -3.25 11.25 26.71
N PHE A 74 -3.91 12.12 25.94
CA PHE A 74 -5.34 12.04 25.65
C PHE A 74 -5.67 11.06 24.51
N TYR A 75 -4.67 10.49 23.83
CA TYR A 75 -4.88 9.48 22.80
C TYR A 75 -5.07 8.09 23.41
N ILE A 76 -6.32 7.76 23.76
CA ILE A 76 -6.68 6.46 24.32
C ILE A 76 -6.55 5.40 23.23
N ARG A 77 -5.55 4.51 23.38
CA ARG A 77 -5.33 3.38 22.46
C ARG A 77 -6.38 2.30 22.71
N PRO A 78 -6.96 1.70 21.65
CA PRO A 78 -7.75 0.48 21.78
C PRO A 78 -6.94 -0.61 22.49
N ALA A 79 -7.60 -1.43 23.30
CA ALA A 79 -6.94 -2.52 24.00
C ALA A 79 -6.28 -3.48 23.00
N ALA A 80 -4.99 -3.77 23.20
CA ALA A 80 -4.27 -4.71 22.36
C ALA A 80 -4.88 -6.11 22.48
N PRO A 81 -4.98 -6.87 21.37
CA PRO A 81 -5.42 -8.25 21.44
C PRO A 81 -4.42 -9.08 22.26
N LYS A 82 -4.94 -10.03 23.03
CA LYS A 82 -4.10 -10.98 23.76
C LYS A 82 -3.41 -11.92 22.78
N THR A 83 -2.12 -12.15 22.95
CA THR A 83 -1.40 -13.18 22.21
C THR A 83 -1.69 -14.55 22.81
N ASP A 84 -1.76 -15.57 21.97
CA ASP A 84 -2.06 -16.94 22.37
C ASP A 84 -0.87 -17.63 23.05
N VAL A 85 0.36 -17.25 22.66
CA VAL A 85 1.61 -17.85 23.14
C VAL A 85 2.61 -16.75 23.46
N GLU A 86 3.20 -16.83 24.66
CA GLU A 86 4.34 -15.99 25.05
C GLU A 86 5.60 -16.45 24.31
N ARG A 87 6.24 -15.55 23.57
CA ARG A 87 7.42 -15.88 22.76
C ARG A 87 8.67 -15.25 23.35
N TYR A 88 9.76 -16.02 23.42
CA TYR A 88 11.05 -15.49 23.87
C TYR A 88 11.57 -14.34 22.98
N SER A 89 11.17 -14.33 21.69
CA SER A 89 11.46 -13.23 20.77
C SER A 89 10.98 -11.88 21.29
N ASP A 90 9.89 -11.84 22.04
CA ASP A 90 9.24 -10.60 22.48
C ASP A 90 10.15 -9.81 23.43
N LYS A 91 11.09 -10.48 24.10
CA LYS A 91 12.14 -9.87 24.95
C LYS A 91 13.00 -8.84 24.21
N TYR A 92 13.09 -8.93 22.89
CA TYR A 92 13.87 -8.01 22.05
C TYR A 92 12.99 -7.07 21.21
N HIS A 93 11.66 -7.22 21.28
CA HIS A 93 10.72 -6.34 20.59
C HIS A 93 10.33 -5.13 21.44
N SER A 94 10.41 -5.24 22.78
CA SER A 94 10.25 -4.11 23.70
C SER A 94 11.59 -3.38 23.88
N GLY A 95 11.75 -2.25 23.21
CA GLY A 95 12.70 -1.25 23.67
C GLY A 95 12.14 -0.65 24.96
N GLU A 96 12.65 -1.12 26.10
CA GLU A 96 12.33 -0.67 27.48
C GLU A 96 10.85 -0.83 27.94
N PRO A 97 10.58 -0.92 29.25
CA PRO A 97 9.22 -1.04 29.77
C PRO A 97 8.47 0.28 29.49
N ALA A 98 7.65 0.28 28.45
CA ALA A 98 6.67 1.33 28.23
C ALA A 98 5.59 1.24 29.32
N ASP A 99 5.83 1.91 30.44
CA ASP A 99 4.79 2.32 31.37
C ASP A 99 3.81 3.23 30.61
N ASN A 100 2.81 2.60 29.97
CA ASN A 100 1.50 3.11 29.55
C ASN A 100 1.39 4.59 29.13
N THR A 101 2.42 5.16 28.53
CA THR A 101 2.46 6.53 28.03
C THR A 101 3.25 6.48 26.73
N GLY A 102 2.62 6.95 25.65
CA GLY A 102 2.94 6.54 24.29
C GLY A 102 4.37 6.83 23.86
N VAL A 103 5.01 5.82 23.26
CA VAL A 103 6.18 5.98 22.37
C VAL A 103 6.22 4.82 21.37
N ASP A 104 5.20 4.72 20.52
CA ASP A 104 5.20 3.82 19.34
C ASP A 104 4.98 4.62 18.04
N CYS A 105 5.78 5.68 17.82
CA CYS A 105 5.72 6.43 16.54
C CYS A 105 7.10 6.72 15.92
N LEU A 106 8.22 6.35 16.55
CA LEU A 106 9.55 6.63 16.00
C LEU A 106 10.08 5.58 15.02
N LYS A 107 9.27 4.59 14.62
CA LYS A 107 9.70 3.57 13.64
C LYS A 107 9.18 3.77 12.21
N ASN A 108 8.36 4.77 11.91
CA ASN A 108 7.72 4.88 10.58
C ASN A 108 7.86 6.21 9.81
N CYS A 109 8.74 7.15 10.18
CA CYS A 109 8.86 8.42 9.44
C CYS A 109 10.10 8.60 8.56
N VAL A 110 11.07 7.67 8.53
CA VAL A 110 12.15 7.69 7.53
C VAL A 110 12.46 6.26 7.10
N SER A 111 11.64 5.69 6.22
CA SER A 111 12.11 4.63 5.32
C SER A 111 12.71 5.30 4.09
N GLU A 112 13.81 6.01 4.29
CA GLU A 112 14.72 6.32 3.20
C GLU A 112 15.53 5.05 3.02
N SER A 113 15.28 4.34 1.93
CA SER A 113 16.08 3.20 1.52
C SER A 113 17.45 3.72 1.03
N GLU A 114 18.25 4.26 1.94
CA GLU A 114 19.68 4.42 1.71
C GLU A 114 20.29 3.03 1.86
N SER A 115 20.56 2.37 0.74
CA SER A 115 21.40 1.18 0.72
C SER A 115 22.70 1.52 1.45
N PRO A 116 23.12 0.79 2.48
CA PRO A 116 24.42 1.04 3.07
C PRO A 116 25.43 0.67 2.00
N LYS A 117 26.04 1.67 1.35
CA LYS A 117 27.36 1.47 0.78
C LYS A 117 28.19 1.00 1.96
N ARG A 118 28.50 -0.30 1.98
CA ARG A 118 29.35 -0.92 2.98
C ARG A 118 30.62 -0.10 3.02
N THR A 119 30.72 0.80 4.00
CA THR A 119 31.97 1.41 4.40
C THR A 119 32.76 0.25 4.96
N GLY A 120 33.51 -0.42 4.08
CA GLY A 120 34.36 -1.52 4.42
C GLY A 120 35.25 -1.03 5.55
N THR A 121 35.02 -1.55 6.75
CA THR A 121 35.97 -1.43 7.82
C THR A 121 37.29 -1.94 7.28
N ASP A 122 38.33 -1.10 7.34
CA ASP A 122 39.71 -1.37 6.92
C ASP A 122 40.26 -2.69 7.51
N TYR A 123 39.58 -3.22 8.54
CA TYR A 123 39.78 -4.51 9.18
C TYR A 123 39.59 -5.75 8.28
N ILE A 124 38.72 -5.72 7.26
CA ILE A 124 38.55 -6.88 6.34
C ILE A 124 39.68 -6.93 5.30
N MET A 125 40.20 -5.77 4.88
CA MET A 125 41.29 -5.68 3.91
C MET A 125 42.65 -6.04 4.52
N SER A 126 42.87 -5.82 5.82
CA SER A 126 44.13 -6.17 6.50
C SER A 126 44.23 -7.64 6.93
N TYR A 127 43.13 -8.40 6.91
CA TYR A 127 43.12 -9.81 7.32
C TYR A 127 43.61 -10.78 6.21
N PHE A 128 43.59 -10.34 4.95
CA PHE A 128 44.01 -11.13 3.79
C PHE A 128 45.32 -10.63 3.15
N ASP A 129 46.01 -9.69 3.78
CA ASP A 129 47.25 -9.09 3.27
C ASP A 129 48.45 -9.41 4.18
N ASN A 130 48.54 -10.66 4.61
CA ASN A 130 49.76 -11.18 5.25
C ASN A 130 50.69 -11.73 4.16
N GLY A 131 51.16 -10.85 3.27
CA GLY A 131 52.43 -10.93 2.54
C GLY A 131 53.02 -12.28 2.10
N GLU A 132 52.23 -13.32 1.84
CA GLU A 132 52.73 -14.60 1.36
C GLU A 132 52.58 -14.62 -0.17
N GLU A 133 53.58 -14.03 -0.83
CA GLU A 133 53.87 -14.25 -2.23
C GLU A 133 54.14 -15.75 -2.39
N PHE A 134 53.13 -16.49 -2.86
CA PHE A 134 53.28 -17.89 -3.26
C PHE A 134 54.31 -17.90 -4.39
N GLY A 135 55.57 -18.15 -4.01
CA GLY A 135 56.73 -18.20 -4.88
C GLY A 135 56.46 -19.17 -6.02
N ALA A 136 56.12 -18.61 -7.17
CA ALA A 136 56.01 -19.29 -8.43
C ALA A 136 57.39 -19.28 -9.11
N ASP A 137 58.41 -19.78 -8.43
CA ASP A 137 59.69 -20.12 -9.06
C ASP A 137 60.03 -21.55 -8.68
N SER A 138 59.67 -22.38 -9.65
CA SER A 138 59.98 -23.78 -9.83
C SER A 138 61.48 -24.08 -9.76
N ASP A 139 61.75 -25.34 -9.36
CA ASP A 139 62.83 -26.21 -9.80
C ASP A 139 64.27 -26.05 -9.26
N GLU A 140 64.86 -27.24 -9.01
CA GLU A 140 66.29 -27.57 -8.80
C GLU A 140 66.83 -27.60 -7.35
N ASN A 141 66.62 -28.73 -6.63
CA ASN A 141 67.71 -29.60 -6.10
C ASN A 141 67.12 -30.75 -5.23
N ILE A 142 66.36 -31.66 -5.83
CA ILE A 142 66.25 -33.04 -5.32
C ILE A 142 67.47 -33.73 -5.91
N ASP A 143 68.56 -33.80 -5.14
CA ASP A 143 69.67 -34.75 -5.33
C ASP A 143 70.74 -34.43 -4.27
N GLU A 144 70.60 -34.99 -3.06
CA GLU A 144 71.76 -35.57 -2.37
C GLU A 144 71.27 -36.52 -1.27
N ALA A 145 70.95 -37.75 -1.68
CA ALA A 145 71.18 -38.93 -0.85
C ALA A 145 72.50 -39.55 -1.33
N VAL A 146 73.28 -40.12 -0.38
CA VAL A 146 74.58 -40.85 -0.47
C VAL A 146 75.63 -40.08 0.37
N TYR A 147 76.30 -40.60 1.41
CA TYR A 147 76.49 -41.93 2.00
C TYR A 147 76.67 -41.80 3.52
#